data_AF-V9EPH9-F1
#
_entry.id   AF-V9EPH9-F1
#
_cell.length_a   1.000
_cell.length_b   1.000
_cell.length_c   1.000
_cell.angle_alpha   90.00
_cell.angle_beta   90.00
_cell.angle_gamma   90.00
#
_symmetry.space_group_name_H-M   'P 1'
#
loop_
_entity.id
_entity.type
_entity.pdbx_description
1 polymer ?
#
loop_
_entity_poly.entity_id
_entity_poly.type
_entity_poly.pdbx_seq_one_letter_code
_entity_poly.pdbx_strand_id
1 'polypeptide(L)'
;MLRGDWMNTLHKQLLQMKPEDFITQTSDTPLPAGRSRPKRRRQTSHAHKQFDDWVTVSGVQKRRQRSCKVCVLLRGDRKKSYQTTFFCDDCSHGEAKCFLCPKARLEYNGVSKTCFQIWHEDFGGGDAIPEALGKRVVLRRPGKAGR
;
A
#
# COMPACT_ATOMS: atom_id res chain seq x y z
N MET A 1 15.34 34.64 4.59
CA MET A 1 15.01 33.96 3.32
C MET A 1 13.69 33.23 3.49
N LEU A 2 12.70 33.50 2.63
CA LEU A 2 11.46 32.73 2.61
C LEU A 2 11.71 31.39 1.90
N ARG A 3 10.97 30.35 2.29
CA ARG A 3 11.11 29.00 1.72
C ARG A 3 10.99 28.97 0.20
N GLY A 4 10.18 29.86 -0.39
CA GLY A 4 10.03 30.00 -1.83
C GLY A 4 11.29 30.50 -2.53
N ASP A 5 12.03 31.42 -1.90
CA ASP A 5 13.25 32.00 -2.49
C ASP A 5 14.38 30.98 -2.55
N TRP A 6 14.49 30.16 -1.49
CA TRP A 6 15.47 29.08 -1.43
C TRP A 6 15.20 28.01 -2.50
N MET A 7 13.94 27.62 -2.68
CA MET A 7 13.54 26.65 -3.71
C MET A 7 13.80 27.18 -5.13
N ASN A 8 13.50 28.46 -5.38
CA ASN A 8 13.80 29.09 -6.67
C ASN A 8 15.31 29.18 -6.94
N THR A 9 16.11 29.43 -5.91
CA THR A 9 17.57 29.49 -6.03
C THR A 9 18.15 28.12 -6.38
N LEU A 10 17.72 27.06 -5.69
CA LEU A 10 18.12 25.69 -5.99
C LEU A 10 17.69 25.26 -7.40
N HIS A 11 16.47 25.60 -7.81
CA HIS A 11 15.99 25.26 -9.14
C HIS A 11 16.86 25.87 -10.25
N LYS A 12 17.27 27.13 -10.09
CA LYS A 12 18.18 27.81 -11.02
C LYS A 12 19.57 27.18 -11.02
N GLN A 13 20.11 26.83 -9.85
CA GLN A 13 21.41 26.17 -9.74
C GLN A 13 21.43 24.82 -10.43
N LEU A 14 20.39 24.00 -10.24
CA LEU A 14 20.27 22.68 -10.89
C LEU A 14 20.16 22.79 -12.41
N LEU A 15 19.50 23.82 -12.94
CA LEU A 15 19.40 24.06 -14.39
C LEU A 15 20.72 24.52 -15.01
N GLN A 16 21.66 25.05 -14.21
CA GLN A 16 22.95 25.55 -14.68
C GLN A 16 24.08 24.51 -14.58
N MET A 17 23.81 23.33 -14.01
CA MET A 17 24.78 22.24 -13.92
C MET A 17 25.09 21.69 -15.31
N LYS A 18 26.38 21.52 -15.60
CA LYS A 18 26.85 20.96 -16.86
C LYS A 18 27.30 19.50 -16.67
N PRO A 19 27.30 18.67 -17.72
CA PRO A 19 27.70 17.26 -17.60
C PRO A 19 29.12 17.07 -17.05
N GLU A 20 30.00 18.05 -17.19
CA GLU A 20 31.37 18.02 -16.66
C GLU A 20 31.45 18.13 -15.14
N ASP A 21 30.42 18.71 -14.50
CA ASP A 21 30.32 18.80 -13.04
C ASP A 21 29.98 17.44 -12.39
N PHE A 22 29.54 16.47 -13.20
CA PHE A 22 29.31 15.09 -12.78
C PHE A 22 30.61 14.28 -12.93
N ILE A 23 31.67 14.69 -12.25
CA ILE A 23 32.92 13.91 -12.20
C ILE A 23 32.58 12.56 -11.56
N THR A 24 32.61 11.52 -12.39
CA THR A 24 32.41 10.14 -11.96
C THR A 24 33.67 9.74 -11.22
N GLN A 25 33.62 9.76 -9.88
CA GLN A 25 34.68 9.26 -9.03
C GLN A 25 34.70 7.73 -9.19
N THR A 26 35.43 7.22 -10.18
CA THR A 26 35.79 5.80 -10.30
C THR A 26 36.82 5.49 -9.23
N SER A 27 36.35 5.23 -8.01
CA SER A 27 37.11 4.43 -7.05
C SER A 27 36.82 2.96 -7.34
N ASP A 28 37.82 2.27 -7.91
CA ASP A 28 37.88 0.82 -7.97
C ASP A 28 37.80 0.25 -6.55
N THR A 29 36.59 -0.11 -6.12
CA THR A 29 36.35 -0.90 -4.91
C THR A 29 35.62 -2.17 -5.34
N PRO A 30 36.17 -3.37 -5.06
CA PRO A 30 35.49 -4.62 -5.41
C PRO A 30 34.11 -4.66 -4.77
N LEU A 31 33.07 -4.69 -5.61
CA LEU A 31 31.68 -4.73 -5.18
C LEU A 31 31.43 -6.01 -4.37
N PRO A 32 31.00 -5.93 -3.09
CA PRO A 32 30.50 -7.11 -2.40
C PRO A 32 29.24 -7.62 -3.10
N ALA A 33 29.14 -8.94 -3.22
CA ALA A 33 28.08 -9.64 -3.91
C ALA A 33 26.67 -9.06 -3.63
N GLY A 34 26.01 -8.66 -4.70
CA GLY A 34 24.56 -8.79 -4.86
C GLY A 34 23.67 -8.18 -3.79
N ARG A 35 23.83 -6.89 -3.43
CA ARG A 35 22.70 -6.14 -2.89
C ARG A 35 21.84 -5.67 -4.04
N SER A 36 20.77 -6.43 -4.29
CA SER A 36 19.69 -6.05 -5.21
C SER A 36 19.34 -4.59 -5.00
N ARG A 37 19.55 -3.76 -6.03
CA ARG A 37 19.04 -2.39 -6.16
C ARG A 37 17.65 -2.35 -5.54
N PRO A 38 17.31 -1.43 -4.60
CA PRO A 38 15.94 -1.31 -4.14
C PRO A 38 15.10 -1.10 -5.40
N LYS A 39 14.29 -2.13 -5.73
CA LYS A 39 13.46 -2.13 -6.93
C LYS A 39 12.75 -0.80 -6.92
N ARG A 40 13.02 0.03 -7.94
CA ARG A 40 12.32 1.30 -8.19
C ARG A 40 10.87 1.02 -7.86
N ARG A 41 10.36 1.62 -6.76
CA ARG A 41 9.01 1.34 -6.22
C ARG A 41 8.11 1.29 -7.44
N ARG A 42 7.62 0.11 -7.80
CA ARG A 42 6.62 0.02 -8.86
C ARG A 42 5.48 0.82 -8.27
N GLN A 43 5.32 2.07 -8.72
CA GLN A 43 4.05 2.77 -8.61
C GLN A 43 3.12 2.00 -9.52
N THR A 44 2.70 0.85 -9.03
CA THR A 44 1.50 0.21 -9.50
C THR A 44 0.42 1.28 -9.37
N SER A 45 -0.32 1.55 -10.44
CA SER A 45 -1.40 2.54 -10.53
C SER A 45 -2.62 2.19 -9.67
N HIS A 46 -2.39 1.47 -8.58
CA HIS A 46 -3.41 1.02 -7.66
C HIS A 46 -4.11 2.22 -7.04
N ALA A 47 -5.41 2.30 -7.30
CA ALA A 47 -6.26 3.35 -6.75
C ALA A 47 -7.13 2.78 -5.63
N HIS A 48 -7.23 3.53 -4.54
CA HIS A 48 -8.11 3.21 -3.43
C HIS A 48 -9.48 3.84 -3.66
N LYS A 49 -10.53 3.02 -3.74
CA LYS A 49 -11.91 3.46 -3.95
C LYS A 49 -12.76 3.14 -2.72
N GLN A 50 -13.72 4.00 -2.41
CA GLN A 50 -14.72 3.71 -1.38
C GLN A 50 -15.85 2.89 -2.02
N PHE A 51 -16.20 1.75 -1.40
CA PHE A 51 -17.29 0.91 -1.88
C PHE A 51 -18.63 1.51 -1.45
N ASP A 52 -19.52 1.74 -2.42
CA ASP A 52 -20.82 2.35 -2.19
C ASP A 52 -21.90 1.27 -1.94
N ASP A 53 -21.78 0.63 -0.77
CA ASP A 53 -22.69 -0.43 -0.32
C ASP A 53 -23.30 -0.02 1.02
N TRP A 54 -24.60 0.27 0.99
CA TRP A 54 -25.36 0.81 2.12
C TRP A 54 -26.32 -0.22 2.69
N VAL A 55 -26.47 -0.19 4.02
CA VAL A 55 -27.42 -1.02 4.76
C VAL A 55 -28.12 -0.18 5.80
N THR A 56 -29.44 -0.34 5.90
CA THR A 56 -30.24 0.20 6.99
C THR A 56 -30.03 -0.64 8.25
N VAL A 57 -29.54 -0.02 9.32
CA VAL A 57 -29.45 -0.66 10.64
C VAL A 57 -30.18 0.23 11.63
N SER A 58 -31.26 -0.29 12.22
CA SER A 58 -32.09 0.44 13.18
C SER A 58 -32.61 1.78 12.63
N GLY A 59 -33.07 1.79 11.38
CA GLY A 59 -33.58 3.00 10.70
C GLY A 59 -32.51 3.96 10.17
N VAL A 60 -31.22 3.73 10.46
CA VAL A 60 -30.13 4.60 10.00
C VAL A 60 -29.37 3.95 8.85
N GLN A 61 -29.19 4.69 7.76
CA GLN A 61 -28.34 4.27 6.64
C GLN A 61 -26.87 4.29 7.04
N LYS A 62 -26.20 3.14 6.94
CA LYS A 62 -24.77 3.01 7.21
C LYS A 62 -24.09 2.25 6.09
N ARG A 63 -22.87 2.65 5.72
CA ARG A 63 -22.06 1.89 4.78
C ARG A 63 -21.61 0.58 5.41
N ARG A 64 -21.75 -0.50 4.65
CA ARG A 64 -21.42 -1.85 5.12
C ARG A 64 -19.90 -2.02 5.16
N GLN A 65 -19.39 -2.26 6.36
CA GLN A 65 -17.96 -2.50 6.62
C GLN A 65 -17.57 -3.93 6.22
N ARG A 66 -16.39 -4.12 5.63
CA ARG A 66 -15.83 -5.44 5.29
C ARG A 66 -14.47 -5.65 5.92
N SER A 67 -14.09 -6.90 6.14
CA SER A 67 -12.80 -7.26 6.74
C SER A 67 -11.64 -6.80 5.87
N CYS A 68 -10.71 -6.01 6.43
CA CYS A 68 -9.48 -5.65 5.74
C CYS A 68 -8.56 -6.87 5.60
N LYS A 69 -8.03 -7.12 4.40
CA LYS A 69 -7.21 -8.31 4.14
C LYS A 69 -5.90 -8.32 4.92
N VAL A 70 -5.22 -7.18 4.98
CA VAL A 70 -3.98 -7.04 5.78
C VAL A 70 -4.27 -7.12 7.27
N CYS A 71 -5.33 -6.47 7.77
CA CYS A 71 -5.65 -6.54 9.20
C CYS A 71 -6.08 -7.94 9.64
N VAL A 72 -6.63 -8.75 8.74
CA VAL A 72 -6.96 -10.16 9.01
C VAL A 72 -5.70 -10.99 9.19
N LEU A 73 -4.67 -10.76 8.38
CA LEU A 73 -3.37 -11.43 8.46
C LEU A 73 -2.57 -10.99 9.68
N LEU A 74 -2.51 -9.67 9.93
CA LEU A 74 -1.69 -9.07 10.98
C LEU A 74 -2.40 -8.95 12.34
N ARG A 75 -3.56 -9.62 12.53
CA ARG A 75 -4.30 -9.52 13.80
C ARG A 75 -3.55 -10.16 14.98
N GLY A 76 -2.68 -11.15 14.71
CA GLY A 76 -2.06 -11.98 15.75
C GLY A 76 -3.13 -12.67 16.60
N ASP A 77 -3.01 -12.59 17.92
CA ASP A 77 -3.96 -13.16 18.87
C ASP A 77 -5.25 -12.35 19.04
N ARG A 78 -5.37 -11.19 18.37
CA ARG A 78 -6.57 -10.37 18.47
C ARG A 78 -7.76 -11.12 17.87
N LYS A 79 -8.84 -11.22 18.66
CA LYS A 79 -10.08 -11.90 18.28
C LYS A 79 -10.78 -11.27 17.07
N LYS A 80 -10.58 -9.97 16.82
CA LYS A 80 -11.21 -9.23 15.71
C LYS A 80 -10.16 -8.47 14.89
N SER A 81 -10.25 -8.59 13.57
CA SER A 81 -9.54 -7.75 12.62
C SER A 81 -10.32 -6.45 12.36
N TYR A 82 -9.62 -5.38 12.01
CA TYR A 82 -10.28 -4.14 11.57
C TYR A 82 -11.06 -4.33 10.27
N GLN A 83 -12.09 -3.50 10.13
CA GLN A 83 -12.95 -3.42 8.95
C GLN A 83 -12.77 -2.08 8.23
N THR A 84 -13.16 -2.04 6.96
CA THR A 84 -13.03 -0.90 6.06
C THR A 84 -14.12 -0.92 5.00
N THR A 85 -14.46 0.24 4.47
CA THR A 85 -15.29 0.42 3.26
C THR A 85 -14.45 0.63 2.01
N PHE A 86 -13.14 0.77 2.14
CA PHE A 86 -12.26 1.04 1.01
C PHE A 86 -11.66 -0.24 0.44
N PHE A 87 -11.47 -0.26 -0.87
CA PHE A 87 -10.93 -1.38 -1.61
C PHE A 87 -10.00 -0.91 -2.74
N CYS A 88 -9.14 -1.80 -3.21
CA CYS A 88 -8.36 -1.61 -4.43
C CYS A 88 -9.07 -2.28 -5.60
N ASP A 89 -9.38 -1.53 -6.65
CA ASP A 89 -10.12 -2.05 -7.81
C ASP A 89 -9.26 -3.01 -8.63
N ASP A 90 -7.99 -2.70 -8.84
CA ASP A 90 -7.10 -3.54 -9.65
C ASP A 90 -6.71 -4.86 -8.95
N CYS A 91 -6.70 -4.88 -7.62
CA CYS A 91 -6.52 -6.11 -6.84
C CYS A 91 -7.83 -6.88 -6.59
N SER A 92 -8.95 -6.39 -7.12
CA SER A 92 -10.24 -7.08 -7.01
C SER A 92 -10.48 -8.01 -8.20
N HIS A 93 -11.22 -9.08 -7.99
CA HIS A 93 -11.58 -10.03 -9.06
C HIS A 93 -13.10 -10.03 -9.27
N GLY A 94 -13.56 -9.25 -10.25
CA GLY A 94 -14.99 -9.03 -10.51
C GLY A 94 -15.70 -8.44 -9.29
N GLU A 95 -16.70 -9.17 -8.78
CA GLU A 95 -17.43 -8.80 -7.56
C GLU A 95 -16.64 -9.05 -6.26
N ALA A 96 -15.59 -9.86 -6.31
CA ALA A 96 -14.78 -10.15 -5.14
C ALA A 96 -13.80 -8.99 -4.87
N LYS A 97 -14.24 -8.04 -4.04
CA LYS A 97 -13.48 -6.82 -3.75
C LYS A 97 -12.35 -7.04 -2.73
N CYS A 98 -11.18 -6.45 -3.00
CA CYS A 98 -10.01 -6.46 -2.11
C CYS A 98 -10.04 -5.27 -1.15
N PHE A 99 -10.63 -5.47 0.03
CA PHE A 99 -10.79 -4.43 1.04
C PHE A 99 -9.50 -4.16 1.82
N LEU A 100 -9.06 -2.89 1.84
CA LEU A 100 -7.83 -2.43 2.48
C LEU A 100 -8.10 -1.17 3.31
N CYS A 101 -7.46 -1.06 4.47
CA CYS A 101 -7.58 0.14 5.29
C CYS A 101 -6.72 1.28 4.70
N PRO A 102 -7.25 2.50 4.55
CA PRO A 102 -6.46 3.65 4.11
C PRO A 102 -5.57 4.21 5.23
N LYS A 103 -5.84 3.84 6.48
CA LYS A 103 -5.10 4.31 7.66
C LYS A 103 -4.08 3.27 8.10
N ALA A 104 -2.93 3.74 8.59
CA ALA A 104 -2.00 2.90 9.32
C ALA A 104 -2.64 2.50 10.65
N ARG A 105 -2.87 1.20 10.84
CA ARG A 105 -3.50 0.64 12.04
C ARG A 105 -2.56 -0.30 12.80
N LEU A 106 -1.48 -0.72 12.15
CA LEU A 106 -0.56 -1.76 12.60
C LEU A 106 0.84 -1.38 12.10
N GLU A 107 1.85 -1.80 12.85
CA GLU A 107 3.24 -1.75 12.39
C GLU A 107 3.56 -3.05 11.65
N TYR A 108 4.34 -2.91 10.57
CA TYR A 108 4.85 -4.05 9.82
C TYR A 108 6.33 -3.80 9.54
N ASN A 109 7.19 -4.76 9.92
CA ASN A 109 8.65 -4.63 9.90
C ASN A 109 9.17 -3.36 10.63
N GLY A 110 8.55 -3.01 11.76
CA GLY A 110 8.91 -1.83 12.56
C GLY A 110 8.54 -0.48 11.93
N VAL A 111 7.75 -0.48 10.84
CA VAL A 111 7.29 0.74 10.16
C VAL A 111 5.78 0.84 10.19
N SER A 112 5.26 2.01 10.54
CA SER A 112 3.83 2.33 10.45
C SER A 112 3.45 2.58 8.99
N LYS A 113 2.82 1.59 8.36
CA LYS A 113 2.33 1.64 6.98
C LYS A 113 0.81 1.50 6.95
N THR A 114 0.18 2.09 5.95
CA THR A 114 -1.24 1.81 5.67
C THR A 114 -1.39 0.36 5.21
N CYS A 115 -2.54 -0.27 5.46
CA CYS A 115 -2.80 -1.60 4.92
C CYS A 115 -2.76 -1.61 3.39
N PHE A 116 -3.08 -0.48 2.75
CA PHE A 116 -2.89 -0.33 1.32
C PHE A 116 -1.41 -0.47 0.93
N GLN A 117 -0.49 0.24 1.59
CA GLN A 117 0.94 0.11 1.30
C GLN A 117 1.47 -1.29 1.57
N ILE A 118 1.12 -1.90 2.71
CA ILE A 118 1.58 -3.26 3.05
C ILE A 118 1.14 -4.26 1.98
N TRP A 119 -0.11 -4.18 1.52
CA TRP A 119 -0.63 -5.08 0.50
C TRP A 119 0.17 -5.03 -0.81
N HIS A 120 0.54 -3.84 -1.28
CA HIS A 120 1.16 -3.67 -2.59
C HIS A 120 2.69 -3.71 -2.53
N GLU A 121 3.30 -3.11 -1.51
CA GLU A 121 4.76 -3.03 -1.37
C GLU A 121 5.35 -4.32 -0.80
N ASP A 122 4.70 -4.88 0.23
CA ASP A 122 5.28 -5.99 1.00
C ASP A 122 4.66 -7.35 0.63
N PHE A 123 3.36 -7.39 0.31
CA PHE A 123 2.68 -8.64 -0.09
C PHE A 123 2.54 -8.83 -1.61
N GLY A 124 3.08 -7.91 -2.41
CA GLY A 124 3.06 -8.02 -3.88
C GLY A 124 1.65 -8.15 -4.47
N GLY A 125 0.67 -7.43 -3.93
CA GLY A 125 -0.72 -7.52 -4.39
C GLY A 125 -1.46 -8.78 -3.92
N GLY A 126 -0.87 -9.56 -3.01
CA GLY A 126 -1.42 -10.82 -2.48
C GLY A 126 -0.65 -12.07 -2.91
N ASP A 127 0.33 -11.94 -3.79
CA ASP A 127 1.13 -13.06 -4.31
C ASP A 127 2.35 -13.41 -3.45
N ALA A 128 2.87 -12.43 -2.69
CA ALA A 128 4.07 -12.58 -1.86
C ALA A 128 3.75 -12.45 -0.37
N ILE A 129 2.61 -12.99 0.07
CA ILE A 129 2.24 -13.00 1.50
C ILE A 129 3.17 -13.98 2.25
N PRO A 130 3.88 -13.54 3.31
CA PRO A 130 4.73 -14.44 4.09
C PRO A 130 3.95 -15.60 4.70
N GLU A 131 4.47 -16.83 4.57
CA GLU A 131 3.84 -18.05 5.11
C GLU A 131 3.64 -18.00 6.63
N ALA A 132 4.52 -17.29 7.35
CA ALA A 132 4.44 -17.08 8.79
C ALA A 132 3.13 -16.37 9.23
N LEU A 133 2.47 -15.63 8.34
CA LEU A 133 1.18 -14.97 8.62
C LEU A 133 -0.02 -15.89 8.43
N GLY A 134 0.19 -17.13 7.99
CA GLY A 134 -0.83 -18.16 7.82
C GLY A 134 -1.39 -18.29 6.39
N LYS A 135 -2.61 -18.83 6.29
CA LYS A 135 -3.22 -19.23 5.01
C LYS A 135 -3.41 -18.04 4.04
N ARG A 136 -3.30 -18.33 2.74
CA ARG A 136 -3.53 -17.39 1.63
C ARG A 136 -4.83 -16.62 1.79
N VAL A 137 -4.79 -15.32 1.49
CA VAL A 137 -5.98 -14.47 1.49
C VAL A 137 -6.94 -14.89 0.39
N VAL A 138 -8.19 -15.18 0.78
CA VAL A 138 -9.27 -15.45 -0.16
C VAL A 138 -10.14 -14.19 -0.32
N LEU A 139 -10.31 -13.74 -1.57
CA LEU A 139 -11.33 -12.74 -1.90
C LEU A 139 -12.67 -13.46 -2.02
N ARG A 140 -13.67 -12.97 -1.28
CA ARG A 140 -15.01 -13.55 -1.28
C ARG A 140 -15.93 -12.66 -2.11
N ARG A 141 -16.75 -13.28 -2.94
CA ARG A 141 -17.86 -12.58 -3.60
C ARG A 141 -18.89 -12.15 -2.54
N PRO A 142 -19.62 -11.05 -2.77
CA PRO A 142 -20.81 -10.77 -1.98
C PRO A 142 -21.75 -11.99 -2.05
N GLY A 143 -22.34 -12.37 -0.92
CA GLY A 143 -23.38 -13.40 -0.93
C GLY A 143 -24.53 -12.93 -1.80
N LYS A 144 -25.09 -13.81 -2.64
CA LYS A 144 -26.30 -13.49 -3.39
C LYS A 144 -27.36 -13.03 -2.39
N ALA A 145 -27.99 -11.88 -2.64
CA ALA A 145 -29.18 -11.50 -1.90
C ALA A 145 -30.19 -12.65 -2.06
N GLY A 146 -30.62 -13.24 -0.95
CA GLY A 146 -31.62 -14.30 -0.95
C GLY A 146 -32.84 -13.82 -1.73
N ARG A 147 -33.31 -14.65 -2.66
CA ARG A 147 -34.55 -14.46 -3.40
C ARG A 147 -35.73 -14.63 -2.44
#